data_AF-T0Z6Z4-F1
#
_entry.id   AF-T0Z6Z4-F1
#
_cell.length_a   1.000
_cell.length_b   1.000
_cell.length_c   1.000
_cell.angle_alpha   90.00
_cell.angle_beta   90.00
_cell.angle_gamma   90.00
#
_symmetry.space_group_name_H-M   'P 1'
#
loop_
_entity.id
_entity.type
_entity.pdbx_description
1 polymer ?
#
loop_
_entity_poly.entity_id
_entity_poly.type
_entity_poly.pdbx_seq_one_letter_code
_entity_poly.pdbx_strand_id
1 'polypeptide(L)'
;MVKAIDGSASIDGLHFENKNPEDIARMGISHVPEGRGVVQEMTVDENLRLGAIWKKDFDIKSKLNWVYELFPPLLPRSTKAAFTLSGGERQML
;
A
#
# COMPACT_ATOMS: atom_id res chain seq x y z
N MET A 1 -6.96 14.32 3.06
CA MET A 1 -6.14 14.63 4.24
C MET A 1 -6.73 15.82 4.96
N VAL A 2 -6.60 15.88 6.28
CA VAL A 2 -7.02 17.04 7.09
C VAL A 2 -5.86 18.02 7.18
N LYS A 3 -6.12 19.33 7.02
CA LYS A 3 -5.09 20.37 7.10
C LYS A 3 -4.79 20.68 8.57
N ALA A 4 -3.50 20.76 8.92
CA ALA A 4 -3.08 21.23 10.24
C ALA A 4 -3.46 22.71 10.44
N ILE A 5 -3.92 23.05 11.65
CA ILE A 5 -4.29 24.43 12.02
C ILE A 5 -3.04 25.25 12.34
N ASP A 6 -2.08 24.65 13.05
CA ASP A 6 -0.78 25.23 13.40
C ASP A 6 0.24 24.10 13.66
N GLY A 7 1.53 24.43 13.75
CA GLY A 7 2.63 23.51 14.00
C GLY A 7 3.28 22.91 12.75
N SER A 8 4.28 22.05 12.97
CA SER A 8 5.04 21.37 11.92
C SER A 8 5.28 19.91 12.31
N ALA A 9 5.46 19.05 11.30
CA ALA A 9 5.76 17.64 11.47
C ALA A 9 6.72 17.18 10.39
N SER A 10 7.67 16.32 10.77
CA SER A 10 8.63 15.74 9.84
C SER A 10 8.83 14.26 10.11
N ILE A 11 9.16 13.52 9.05
CA ILE A 11 9.61 12.12 9.11
C ILE A 11 10.98 12.10 8.42
N ASP A 12 12.01 11.61 9.11
CA ASP A 12 13.40 11.60 8.61
C ASP A 12 13.87 12.98 8.10
N GLY A 13 13.42 14.06 8.75
CA GLY A 13 13.72 15.44 8.35
C GLY A 13 12.95 15.95 7.13
N LEU A 14 12.08 15.13 6.53
CA LEU A 14 11.20 15.52 5.44
C LEU A 14 9.94 16.19 5.98
N HIS A 15 9.83 17.48 5.69
CA HIS A 15 8.65 18.31 5.93
C HIS A 15 7.59 18.07 4.84
N PHE A 16 6.34 17.85 5.25
CA PHE A 16 5.22 17.53 4.36
C PHE A 16 4.00 18.43 4.55
N GLU A 17 4.16 19.53 5.28
CA GLU A 17 3.15 20.55 5.45
C GLU A 17 2.79 21.16 4.08
N ASN A 18 1.49 21.40 3.86
CA ASN A 18 0.95 21.99 2.63
C ASN A 18 1.26 21.23 1.33
N LYS A 19 1.73 19.97 1.40
CA LYS A 19 1.87 19.10 0.21
C LYS A 19 0.58 18.36 -0.09
N ASN A 20 0.35 18.04 -1.35
CA ASN A 20 -0.77 17.20 -1.75
C ASN A 20 -0.50 15.73 -1.36
N PRO A 21 -1.55 14.91 -1.13
CA PRO A 21 -1.40 13.51 -0.77
C PRO A 21 -0.50 12.68 -1.70
N GLU A 22 -0.63 12.88 -3.00
CA GLU A 22 0.17 12.21 -4.01
C GLU A 22 1.66 12.58 -3.93
N ASP A 23 2.00 13.79 -3.50
CA ASP A 23 3.39 14.22 -3.32
C ASP A 23 4.00 13.59 -2.06
N ILE A 24 3.21 13.51 -0.99
CA ILE A 24 3.61 12.83 0.26
C ILE A 24 3.83 11.33 0.00
N ALA A 25 2.95 10.68 -0.77
CA ALA A 25 3.13 9.29 -1.17
C ALA A 25 4.42 9.07 -1.99
N ARG A 26 4.74 9.99 -2.91
CA ARG A 26 5.97 9.94 -3.71
C ARG A 26 7.24 10.15 -2.89
N MET A 27 7.15 10.84 -1.74
CA MET A 27 8.25 10.97 -0.78
C MET A 27 8.56 9.67 -0.03
N GLY A 28 7.80 8.59 -0.27
CA GLY A 28 8.00 7.29 0.36
C GLY A 28 7.17 7.06 1.61
N ILE A 29 6.32 8.02 1.99
CA ILE A 29 5.40 7.89 3.12
C ILE A 29 4.13 7.18 2.64
N SER A 30 3.85 5.99 3.17
CA SER A 30 2.65 5.22 2.85
C SER A 30 1.71 5.17 4.04
N HIS A 31 0.40 5.21 3.78
CA HIS A 31 -0.63 5.13 4.80
C HIS A 31 -1.48 3.88 4.59
N VAL A 32 -1.57 3.04 5.62
CA VAL A 32 -2.45 1.87 5.65
C VAL A 32 -3.65 2.22 6.53
N PRO A 33 -4.80 2.62 5.95
CA PRO A 33 -5.97 3.00 6.72
C PRO A 33 -6.63 1.78 7.36
N GLU A 34 -7.35 1.99 8.45
CA GLU A 34 -8.20 0.93 9.01
C GLU A 34 -9.28 0.51 7.99
N GLY A 35 -9.28 -0.78 7.63
CA GLY A 35 -10.30 -1.41 6.80
C GLY A 35 -10.12 -1.21 5.28
N ARG A 36 -10.45 -0.02 4.75
CA ARG A 36 -10.69 0.21 3.30
C ARG A 36 -9.43 0.36 2.43
N GLY A 37 -8.35 -0.35 2.74
CA GLY A 37 -7.09 -0.27 1.98
C GLY A 37 -7.09 -1.08 0.68
N VAL A 38 -7.96 -2.08 0.58
CA VAL A 38 -7.96 -3.08 -0.50
C VAL A 38 -9.09 -2.83 -1.50
N VAL A 39 -8.77 -2.91 -2.79
CA VAL A 39 -9.75 -2.86 -3.89
C VAL A 39 -10.36 -4.25 -4.06
N GLN A 40 -11.64 -4.39 -3.73
CA GLN A 40 -12.30 -5.69 -3.55
C GLN A 40 -12.47 -6.48 -4.85
N GLU A 41 -12.63 -5.75 -5.96
CA GLU A 41 -12.84 -6.27 -7.31
C GLU A 41 -11.53 -6.76 -7.95
N MET A 42 -10.38 -6.28 -7.46
CA MET A 42 -9.06 -6.67 -7.93
C MET A 42 -8.61 -7.97 -7.25
N THR A 43 -7.80 -8.73 -7.96
CA THR A 43 -7.09 -9.88 -7.39
C THR A 43 -6.06 -9.46 -6.35
N VAL A 44 -5.58 -10.42 -5.56
CA VAL A 44 -4.48 -10.20 -4.61
C VAL A 44 -3.24 -9.67 -5.33
N ASP A 45 -2.83 -10.28 -6.44
CA ASP A 45 -1.65 -9.84 -7.22
C ASP A 45 -1.84 -8.41 -7.77
N GLU A 46 -3.03 -8.09 -8.29
CA GLU A 46 -3.33 -6.75 -8.80
C GLU A 46 -3.31 -5.69 -7.70
N ASN A 47 -3.84 -5.97 -6.50
CA ASN A 47 -3.77 -5.07 -5.35
C ASN A 47 -2.32 -4.79 -4.96
N LEU A 48 -1.47 -5.82 -4.88
CA LEU A 48 -0.06 -5.64 -4.57
C LEU A 48 0.68 -4.83 -5.64
N ARG A 49 0.35 -5.03 -6.92
CA ARG A 49 0.91 -4.23 -8.02
C ARG A 49 0.46 -2.77 -8.00
N LEU A 50 -0.77 -2.51 -7.55
CA LEU A 50 -1.31 -1.15 -7.45
C LEU A 50 -0.43 -0.27 -6.56
N GLY A 51 0.08 -0.82 -5.46
CA GLY A 51 1.01 -0.12 -4.55
C GLY A 51 2.34 0.30 -5.19
N ALA A 52 2.72 -0.33 -6.32
CA ALA A 52 3.97 -0.05 -7.02
C ALA A 52 3.79 0.78 -8.31
N ILE A 53 2.57 1.20 -8.66
CA ILE A 53 2.25 1.80 -9.98
C ILE A 53 3.08 3.04 -10.34
N TRP A 54 3.56 3.78 -9.34
CA TRP A 54 4.33 5.02 -9.55
C TRP A 54 5.86 4.82 -9.50
N LYS A 55 6.35 3.62 -9.19
CA LYS A 55 7.79 3.36 -9.04
C LYS A 55 8.41 3.06 -10.40
N LYS A 56 9.34 3.92 -10.84
CA LYS A 56 10.21 3.66 -12.00
C LYS A 56 11.35 2.73 -11.59
N ASP A 57 11.75 1.83 -12.49
CA ASP A 57 12.87 0.89 -12.29
C ASP A 57 12.74 -0.02 -11.05
N PHE A 58 11.50 -0.40 -10.73
CA PHE A 58 11.17 -1.27 -9.60
C PHE A 58 11.11 -2.73 -10.05
N ASP A 59 11.91 -3.60 -9.43
CA ASP A 59 11.80 -5.05 -9.61
C ASP A 59 10.56 -5.57 -8.89
N ILE A 60 9.41 -5.39 -9.53
CA ILE A 60 8.11 -5.80 -9.03
C ILE A 60 8.06 -7.29 -8.75
N LYS A 61 8.75 -8.12 -9.54
CA LYS A 61 8.71 -9.57 -9.41
C LYS A 61 9.38 -10.00 -8.11
N SER A 62 10.60 -9.53 -7.86
CA SER A 62 11.31 -9.86 -6.61
C SER A 62 10.58 -9.33 -5.38
N LYS A 63 9.92 -8.17 -5.50
CA LYS A 63 9.15 -7.57 -4.40
C LYS A 63 7.86 -8.32 -4.11
N LEU A 64 7.13 -8.76 -5.14
CA LEU A 64 5.98 -9.64 -4.95
C LEU A 64 6.38 -10.97 -4.32
N ASN A 65 7.48 -11.58 -4.76
CA ASN A 65 8.00 -12.80 -4.13
C ASN A 65 8.29 -12.58 -2.63
N TRP A 66 8.96 -11.48 -2.28
CA TRP A 66 9.22 -11.13 -0.89
C TRP A 66 7.93 -10.92 -0.09
N VAL A 67 6.90 -10.28 -0.66
CA VAL A 67 5.59 -10.13 -0.01
C VAL A 67 4.94 -11.48 0.25
N TYR A 68 5.01 -12.41 -0.72
CA TYR A 68 4.45 -13.75 -0.54
C TYR A 68 5.23 -14.61 0.47
N GLU A 69 6.53 -14.37 0.63
CA GLU A 69 7.31 -14.97 1.72
C GLU A 69 6.90 -14.41 3.08
N LEU A 70 6.64 -13.11 3.17
CA LEU A 70 6.20 -12.44 4.40
C LEU A 70 4.76 -12.80 4.79
N PHE A 71 3.88 -12.94 3.80
CA PHE A 71 2.47 -13.31 3.96
C PHE A 71 2.12 -14.56 3.14
N PRO A 72 2.57 -15.76 3.57
CA PRO A 72 2.30 -17.01 2.86
C PRO A 72 0.82 -17.29 2.53
N PRO A 73 -0.17 -16.90 3.35
CA PRO A 73 -1.58 -17.09 3.03
C PRO A 73 -2.07 -16.41 1.74
N LEU A 74 -1.35 -15.38 1.26
CA LEU A 74 -1.72 -14.63 0.06
C LEU A 74 -1.33 -15.37 -1.24
N LEU A 75 -0.25 -16.16 -1.24
CA LEU A 75 0.27 -16.79 -2.48
C LEU A 75 -0.73 -17.75 -3.16
N PRO A 76 -1.38 -18.70 -2.44
CA PRO A 76 -2.41 -19.56 -3.04
C PRO A 76 -3.64 -18.80 -3.55
N ARG A 77 -3.78 -17.52 -3.16
CA ARG A 77 -4.89 -16.64 -3.49
C ARG A 77 -4.51 -15.51 -4.43
N SER A 78 -3.28 -15.51 -4.96
CA SER A 78 -2.75 -14.49 -5.87
C SER A 78 -3.73 -14.11 -6.99
N THR A 79 -4.42 -15.09 -7.57
CA THR A 79 -5.39 -14.91 -8.67
C THR A 79 -6.86 -14.75 -8.22
N LYS A 80 -7.14 -14.78 -6.92
CA LYS A 80 -8.49 -14.63 -6.38
C LYS A 80 -8.77 -13.16 -6.11
N ALA A 81 -10.00 -12.74 -6.37
CA ALA A 81 -10.48 -11.41 -6.03
C ALA A 81 -10.46 -11.18 -4.53
N ALA A 82 -10.07 -9.98 -4.10
CA ALA A 82 -9.83 -9.66 -2.71
C ALA A 82 -11.10 -9.72 -1.83
N PHE A 83 -12.29 -9.59 -2.41
CA PHE A 83 -13.55 -9.77 -1.66
C PHE A 83 -13.72 -11.19 -1.07
N THR A 84 -13.06 -12.19 -1.66
CA THR A 84 -13.13 -13.61 -1.22
C THR A 84 -12.25 -13.92 -0.01
N LEU A 85 -11.36 -12.99 0.36
CA LEU A 85 -10.45 -13.14 1.48
C LEU A 85 -11.19 -13.02 2.82
N SER A 86 -10.71 -13.77 3.82
CA SER A 86 -11.11 -13.55 5.21
C SER A 86 -10.67 -12.16 5.71
N GLY A 87 -11.18 -11.73 6.87
CA GLY A 87 -10.78 -10.46 7.48
C GLY A 87 -9.27 -10.36 7.76
N GLY A 88 -8.68 -11.44 8.30
CA GLY A 88 -7.23 -11.48 8.57
C GLY A 88 -6.40 -11.47 7.30
N GLU A 89 -6.85 -12.18 6.26
CA GLU A 89 -6.15 -12.18 4.96
C GLU A 89 -6.24 -10.83 4.25
N ARG A 90 -7.39 -10.14 4.33
CA ARG A 90 -7.50 -8.75 3.84
C ARG A 90 -6.65 -7.76 4.61
N GLN A 91 -6.32 -8.04 5.87
CA GLN A 91 -5.45 -7.17 6.65
C GLN A 91 -3.97 -7.37 6.29
N MET A 92 -3.62 -8.53 5.71
CA MET A 92 -2.27 -8.81 5.19
C MET A 92 -2.04 -8.20 3.81
N LEU A 93 -3.10 -8.12 2.99
CA LEU A 93 -3.09 -7.56 1.63
C LEU A 93 -3.09 -6.02 1.67
#